data_AF-A0A4Q2DA17-F1
#
_entry.id   AF-A0A4Q2DA17-F1
#
_cell.length_a   1.000
_cell.length_b   1.000
_cell.length_c   1.000
_cell.angle_alpha   90.00
_cell.angle_beta   90.00
_cell.angle_gamma   90.00
#
_symmetry.space_group_name_H-M   'P 1'
#
loop_
_entity.id
_entity.type
_entity.pdbx_description
1 polymer ?
#
loop_
_entity_poly.entity_id
_entity_poly.type
_entity_poly.pdbx_seq_one_letter_code
_entity_poly.pdbx_strand_id
1 'polypeptide(L)'
;MCWFNNHHLPLNFDVEKPPANLIVSAPSAPAIDITLLFKVIAGHFGISSLRSLKIASNQVVLTKYVLALVKDLTKLDKIAIWKSGDALSEFLVVLKKGDHALTFPSLRSIELHGIDLDGELAAYSDTVIRVLAAILKSRTTIEQFAMTKCINFLEEHWEVLCEAPPEEVEMYWDKDVYVVESSEDDDEDSLWTMTISDR
;
A
#
# COMPACT_ATOMS: atom_id res chain seq x y z
N MET A 1 -8.30 21.67 -5.36
CA MET A 1 -8.05 21.35 -6.79
C MET A 1 -7.17 20.12 -6.82
N CYS A 2 -7.58 19.02 -7.47
CA CYS A 2 -6.69 17.90 -7.77
C CYS A 2 -5.92 18.25 -9.03
N TRP A 3 -4.61 18.43 -8.90
CA TRP A 3 -3.79 18.82 -10.04
C TRP A 3 -3.57 17.60 -10.95
N PHE A 4 -4.27 17.54 -12.07
CA PHE A 4 -3.81 16.79 -13.25
C PHE A 4 -2.61 17.54 -13.86
N ASN A 5 -1.44 17.47 -13.22
CA ASN A 5 -0.23 18.06 -13.80
C ASN A 5 0.38 17.08 -14.81
N ASN A 6 0.05 17.30 -16.07
CA ASN A 6 1.01 17.04 -17.14
C ASN A 6 2.23 17.94 -16.92
N HIS A 7 3.42 17.34 -16.93
CA HIS A 7 4.74 17.98 -16.87
C HIS A 7 5.19 18.45 -15.48
N HIS A 8 5.49 17.50 -14.61
CA HIS A 8 6.80 17.32 -13.98
C HIS A 8 6.73 16.00 -13.22
N LEU A 9 7.25 14.92 -13.82
CA LEU A 9 7.50 13.69 -13.08
C LEU A 9 8.29 14.06 -11.83
N PRO A 10 7.86 13.68 -10.61
CA PRO A 10 8.74 13.85 -9.47
C PRO A 10 10.00 13.02 -9.75
N LEU A 11 11.13 13.63 -9.38
CA LEU A 11 12.46 13.15 -9.72
C LEU A 11 12.63 11.69 -9.27
N ASN A 12 12.62 10.74 -10.21
CA ASN A 12 13.11 9.37 -10.04
C ASN A 12 12.43 8.52 -8.93
N PHE A 13 11.17 8.10 -9.11
CA PHE A 13 10.54 7.11 -8.22
C PHE A 13 10.98 5.66 -8.44
N ASP A 14 11.54 5.32 -9.62
CA ASP A 14 12.08 3.98 -9.92
C ASP A 14 13.46 3.73 -9.30
N VAL A 15 14.02 4.69 -8.56
CA VAL A 15 15.17 4.42 -7.71
C VAL A 15 14.62 3.68 -6.50
N GLU A 16 15.07 2.44 -6.27
CA GLU A 16 14.74 1.58 -5.12
C GLU A 16 14.89 2.23 -3.71
N LYS A 17 15.29 3.50 -3.65
CA LYS A 17 15.50 4.32 -2.46
C LYS A 17 14.55 5.54 -2.46
N PRO A 18 13.34 5.44 -1.90
CA PRO A 18 12.92 6.57 -1.09
C PRO A 18 13.98 6.79 -0.01
N PRO A 19 14.25 8.04 0.44
CA PRO A 19 15.08 8.29 1.61
C PRO A 19 14.36 7.79 2.87
N ALA A 20 14.26 6.48 3.01
CA ALA A 20 13.72 5.79 4.16
C ALA A 20 14.84 5.63 5.18
N ASN A 21 14.64 6.11 6.40
CA ASN A 21 15.55 5.83 7.50
C ASN A 21 15.55 4.34 7.86
N LEU A 22 14.47 3.62 7.51
CA LEU A 22 14.33 2.19 7.72
C LEU A 22 13.55 1.54 6.57
N ILE A 23 14.13 0.49 6.00
CA ILE A 23 13.48 -0.36 5.00
C ILE A 23 13.31 -1.74 5.62
N VAL A 24 12.08 -2.26 5.58
CA VAL A 24 11.78 -3.63 6.00
C VAL A 24 11.34 -4.41 4.78
N SER A 25 12.13 -5.38 4.37
CA SER A 25 11.81 -6.29 3.27
C SER A 25 12.04 -7.74 3.67
N ALA A 26 11.06 -8.59 3.37
CA ALA A 26 11.16 -10.02 3.53
C ALA A 26 10.18 -10.67 2.54
N PRO A 27 10.66 -11.10 1.36
CA PRO A 27 9.81 -11.66 0.32
C PRO A 27 9.27 -13.07 0.66
N SER A 28 9.98 -13.87 1.46
CA SER A 28 9.54 -15.26 1.76
C SER A 28 10.26 -16.01 2.90
N ALA A 29 11.23 -15.40 3.60
CA ALA A 29 11.98 -16.07 4.68
C ALA A 29 11.16 -16.22 5.99
N PRO A 30 11.43 -17.22 6.84
CA PRO A 30 10.68 -17.44 8.08
C PRO A 30 10.75 -16.23 9.03
N ALA A 31 9.58 -15.70 9.40
CA ALA A 31 9.39 -14.44 10.11
C ALA A 31 9.98 -14.37 11.53
N ILE A 32 10.32 -15.52 12.14
CA ILE A 32 10.69 -15.61 13.57
C ILE A 32 12.02 -14.91 13.84
N ASP A 33 13.04 -15.15 13.00
CA ASP A 33 14.38 -14.60 13.21
C ASP A 33 14.45 -13.09 12.95
N ILE A 34 13.72 -12.61 11.94
CA ILE A 34 13.67 -11.19 11.57
C ILE A 34 12.92 -10.38 12.63
N THR A 35 11.82 -10.91 13.17
CA THR A 35 11.04 -10.26 14.23
C THR A 35 11.86 -10.05 15.50
N LEU A 36 12.65 -11.06 15.90
CA LEU A 36 13.51 -10.98 17.08
C LEU A 36 14.61 -9.94 16.89
N LEU A 37 15.27 -9.93 15.74
CA LEU A 37 16.30 -8.95 15.40
C LEU A 37 15.76 -7.51 15.47
N PHE A 38 14.55 -7.28 14.95
CA PHE A 38 13.93 -5.97 14.97
C PHE A 38 13.62 -5.46 16.39
N LYS A 39 13.18 -6.35 17.29
CA LYS A 39 12.98 -6.00 18.71
C LYS A 39 14.29 -5.60 19.38
N VAL A 40 15.38 -6.32 19.11
CA VAL A 40 16.71 -5.98 19.63
C VAL A 40 17.16 -4.62 19.09
N ILE A 41 16.99 -4.37 17.79
CA ILE A 41 17.34 -3.09 17.19
C ILE A 41 16.55 -1.94 17.80
N ALA A 42 15.23 -2.09 17.92
CA ALA A 42 14.36 -1.07 18.51
C ALA A 42 14.71 -0.78 19.98
N GLY A 43 15.03 -1.83 20.76
CA GLY A 43 15.41 -1.71 22.17
C GLY A 43 16.79 -1.10 22.41
N HIS A 44 17.78 -1.38 21.54
CA HIS A 44 19.17 -0.95 21.75
C HIS A 44 19.53 0.35 21.02
N PHE A 45 18.99 0.59 19.83
CA PHE A 45 19.39 1.72 18.98
C PHE A 45 18.43 2.91 19.02
N GLY A 46 17.26 2.76 19.65
CA GLY A 46 16.29 3.83 19.83
C GLY A 46 15.71 4.33 18.50
N ILE A 47 14.53 3.83 18.13
CA ILE A 47 13.83 4.22 16.89
C ILE A 47 13.07 5.54 17.00
N SER A 48 13.23 6.28 18.09
CA SER A 48 12.47 7.52 18.37
C SER A 48 12.78 8.67 17.40
N SER A 49 13.91 8.61 16.69
CA SER A 49 14.31 9.57 15.65
C SER A 49 13.88 9.17 14.24
N LEU A 50 13.21 8.03 14.07
CA LEU A 50 12.78 7.54 12.76
C LEU A 50 11.79 8.53 12.14
N ARG A 51 12.08 8.99 10.91
CA ARG A 51 11.21 9.91 10.15
C ARG A 51 10.49 9.23 9.01
N SER A 52 11.17 8.31 8.33
CA SER A 52 10.62 7.60 7.18
C SER A 52 10.76 6.08 7.30
N LEU A 53 9.67 5.38 6.98
CA LEU A 53 9.58 3.93 6.98
C LEU A 53 9.12 3.42 5.62
N LYS A 54 9.80 2.43 5.06
CA LYS A 54 9.35 1.65 3.90
C LYS A 54 9.10 0.20 4.30
N ILE A 55 7.92 -0.32 3.95
CA ILE A 55 7.54 -1.72 4.14
C ILE A 55 7.37 -2.36 2.77
N ALA A 56 8.15 -3.40 2.50
CA ALA A 56 8.13 -4.18 1.26
C ALA A 56 8.19 -5.67 1.60
N SER A 57 7.19 -6.16 2.35
CA SER A 57 7.16 -7.53 2.86
C SER A 57 5.74 -8.08 2.91
N ASN A 58 5.56 -9.28 2.36
CA ASN A 58 4.29 -10.02 2.39
C ASN A 58 4.17 -10.90 3.65
N GLN A 59 5.01 -10.66 4.65
CA GLN A 59 4.97 -11.36 5.93
C GLN A 59 4.07 -10.59 6.91
N VAL A 60 2.78 -10.95 6.96
CA VAL A 60 1.77 -10.32 7.85
C VAL A 60 2.27 -10.18 9.29
N VAL A 61 2.90 -11.22 9.83
CA VAL A 61 3.41 -11.22 11.22
C VAL A 61 4.48 -10.14 11.41
N LEU A 62 5.45 -10.05 10.49
CA LEU A 62 6.50 -9.05 10.54
C LEU A 62 5.92 -7.64 10.42
N THR A 63 4.99 -7.43 9.48
CA THR A 63 4.32 -6.14 9.29
C THR A 63 3.57 -5.70 10.55
N LYS A 64 2.79 -6.60 11.17
CA LYS A 64 2.10 -6.33 12.45
C LYS A 64 3.08 -5.85 13.53
N TYR A 65 4.21 -6.54 13.66
CA TYR A 65 5.23 -6.17 14.66
C TYR A 65 5.86 -4.82 14.38
N VAL A 66 6.26 -4.56 13.13
CA VAL A 66 6.88 -3.29 12.74
C VAL A 66 5.92 -2.14 13.00
N LEU A 67 4.66 -2.25 12.56
CA LEU A 67 3.65 -1.22 12.77
C LEU A 67 3.37 -0.98 14.25
N ALA A 68 3.31 -2.04 15.08
CA ALA A 68 3.12 -1.90 16.53
C ALA A 68 4.27 -1.15 17.22
N LEU A 69 5.50 -1.24 16.70
CA LEU A 69 6.67 -0.53 17.22
C LEU A 69 6.72 0.94 16.77
N VAL A 70 6.24 1.24 15.56
CA VAL A 70 6.40 2.58 14.96
C VAL A 70 5.17 3.47 15.08
N LYS A 71 4.00 2.92 15.43
CA LYS A 71 2.72 3.65 15.44
C LYS A 71 2.68 4.88 16.36
N ASP A 72 3.47 4.90 17.43
CA ASP A 72 3.43 5.99 18.42
C ASP A 72 4.61 6.98 18.24
N LEU A 73 5.39 6.84 17.16
CA LEU A 73 6.55 7.68 16.90
C LEU A 73 6.15 9.09 16.45
N THR A 74 6.51 10.09 17.25
CA THR A 74 6.20 11.51 17.03
C THR A 74 7.09 12.20 16.01
N LYS A 75 8.01 11.48 15.39
CA LYS A 75 8.88 12.01 14.32
C LYS A 75 8.67 11.30 12.99
N LEU A 76 7.91 10.19 12.98
CA LEU A 76 7.64 9.45 11.77
C LEU A 76 6.62 10.23 10.93
N ASP A 77 7.12 10.86 9.88
CA ASP A 77 6.36 11.74 8.99
C ASP A 77 6.05 11.10 7.63
N LYS A 78 6.74 10.01 7.26
CA LYS A 78 6.55 9.31 5.99
C LYS A 78 6.46 7.80 6.12
N ILE A 79 5.47 7.20 5.45
CA ILE A 79 5.35 5.75 5.29
C ILE A 79 5.18 5.41 3.81
N ALA A 80 5.94 4.43 3.33
CA ALA A 80 5.81 3.86 2.01
C ALA A 80 5.53 2.34 2.08
N ILE A 81 4.55 1.86 1.33
CA ILE A 81 4.19 0.43 1.24
C ILE A 81 4.35 -0.02 -0.20
N TRP A 82 5.18 -1.05 -0.40
CA TRP A 82 5.62 -1.48 -1.73
C TRP A 82 5.29 -2.95 -1.95
N LYS A 83 4.63 -3.24 -3.07
CA LYS A 83 4.37 -4.59 -3.60
C LYS A 83 3.88 -5.57 -2.54
N SER A 84 2.97 -5.12 -1.68
CA SER A 84 2.48 -5.91 -0.56
C SER A 84 1.07 -5.48 -0.14
N GLY A 85 0.07 -6.26 -0.55
CA GLY A 85 -1.31 -6.06 -0.13
C GLY A 85 -1.48 -6.33 1.36
N ASP A 86 -0.80 -7.35 1.87
CA ASP A 86 -0.78 -7.68 3.31
C ASP A 86 -0.29 -6.52 4.17
N ALA A 87 0.79 -5.86 3.76
CA ALA A 87 1.31 -4.71 4.50
C ALA A 87 0.34 -3.53 4.51
N LEU A 88 -0.33 -3.29 3.37
CA LEU A 88 -1.38 -2.28 3.27
C LEU A 88 -2.56 -2.60 4.19
N SER A 89 -3.05 -3.84 4.17
CA SER A 89 -4.17 -4.28 5.03
C SER A 89 -3.91 -4.00 6.50
N GLU A 90 -2.74 -4.42 7.01
CA GLU A 90 -2.39 -4.22 8.41
C GLU A 90 -2.19 -2.73 8.76
N PHE A 91 -1.61 -1.97 7.83
CA PHE A 91 -1.48 -0.52 8.00
C PHE A 91 -2.84 0.16 8.14
N LEU A 92 -3.81 -0.17 7.28
CA LEU A 92 -5.17 0.36 7.35
C LEU A 92 -5.89 -0.04 8.64
N VAL A 93 -5.68 -1.27 9.14
CA VAL A 93 -6.21 -1.72 10.44
C VAL A 93 -5.66 -0.86 11.58
N VAL A 94 -4.35 -0.58 11.56
CA VAL A 94 -3.71 0.26 12.58
C VAL A 94 -4.23 1.70 12.52
N LEU A 95 -4.42 2.26 11.33
CA LEU A 95 -4.97 3.61 11.17
C LEU A 95 -6.44 3.73 11.62
N LYS A 96 -7.26 2.69 11.43
CA LYS A 96 -8.68 2.66 11.87
C LYS A 96 -8.86 2.57 13.38
N LYS A 97 -7.96 1.88 14.09
CA LYS A 97 -8.08 1.59 15.54
C LYS A 97 -7.70 2.76 16.46
N GLY A 98 -7.40 3.93 15.91
CA GLY A 98 -6.99 5.12 16.66
C GLY A 98 -8.13 5.78 17.44
N ASP A 99 -8.65 5.12 18.47
CA ASP A 99 -9.56 5.74 19.44
C ASP A 99 -8.73 6.56 20.45
N HIS A 100 -8.99 7.86 20.49
CA HIS A 100 -8.52 8.89 21.44
C HIS A 100 -7.07 9.39 21.33
N ALA A 101 -6.12 8.62 20.78
CA ALA A 101 -4.77 9.10 20.44
C ALA A 101 -4.49 8.91 18.95
N LEU A 102 -4.05 9.97 18.27
CA LEU A 102 -3.67 9.91 16.86
C LEU A 102 -2.51 8.93 16.68
N THR A 103 -2.83 7.73 16.19
CA THR A 103 -1.84 6.76 15.70
C THR A 103 -1.06 7.40 14.55
N PHE A 104 0.27 7.34 14.57
CA PHE A 104 1.16 8.09 13.70
C PHE A 104 0.88 9.59 13.73
N PRO A 105 1.13 10.27 14.87
CA PRO A 105 0.67 11.63 15.12
C PRO A 105 1.36 12.69 14.24
N SER A 106 2.47 12.36 13.60
CA SER A 106 3.24 13.27 12.75
C SER A 106 3.28 12.86 11.29
N LEU A 107 2.50 11.84 10.91
CA LEU A 107 2.44 11.33 9.55
C LEU A 107 1.85 12.38 8.61
N ARG A 108 2.62 12.71 7.58
CA ARG A 108 2.32 13.69 6.53
C ARG A 108 2.29 13.07 5.14
N SER A 109 3.04 12.00 4.92
CA SER A 109 3.20 11.39 3.60
C SER A 109 2.90 9.89 3.63
N ILE A 110 2.01 9.46 2.73
CA ILE A 110 1.70 8.04 2.46
C ILE A 110 1.98 7.75 0.99
N GLU A 111 2.79 6.74 0.73
CA GLU A 111 3.12 6.29 -0.62
C GLU A 111 2.79 4.81 -0.80
N LEU A 112 1.99 4.51 -1.82
CA LEU A 112 1.65 3.15 -2.22
C LEU A 112 2.28 2.87 -3.59
N HIS A 113 3.00 1.77 -3.70
CA HIS A 113 3.72 1.43 -4.92
C HIS A 113 3.55 -0.05 -5.28
N GLY A 114 3.16 -0.35 -6.51
CA GLY A 114 3.15 -1.74 -7.00
C GLY A 114 2.18 -2.66 -6.26
N ILE A 115 1.15 -2.11 -5.60
CA ILE A 115 0.19 -2.91 -4.82
C ILE A 115 -0.83 -3.52 -5.79
N ASP A 116 -1.05 -4.82 -5.68
CA ASP A 116 -2.18 -5.48 -6.31
C ASP A 116 -3.40 -5.40 -5.40
N LEU A 117 -4.43 -4.67 -5.87
CA LEU A 117 -5.64 -4.42 -5.10
C LEU A 117 -6.66 -5.56 -5.17
N ASP A 118 -6.52 -6.50 -6.11
CA ASP A 118 -7.42 -7.66 -6.26
C ASP A 118 -6.75 -9.00 -5.88
N GLY A 119 -5.40 -9.06 -5.86
CA GLY A 119 -4.67 -10.30 -5.57
C GLY A 119 -4.61 -10.68 -4.09
N GLU A 120 -3.78 -9.98 -3.31
CA GLU A 120 -3.42 -10.36 -1.92
C GLU A 120 -4.38 -9.80 -0.86
N LEU A 121 -5.22 -8.82 -1.23
CA LEU A 121 -6.20 -8.24 -0.33
C LEU A 121 -7.42 -9.17 -0.32
N ALA A 122 -7.71 -9.82 0.80
CA ALA A 122 -8.95 -10.59 1.00
C ALA A 122 -10.24 -9.72 0.93
N ALA A 123 -10.15 -8.49 0.43
CA ALA A 123 -11.20 -7.52 0.29
C ALA A 123 -11.10 -6.88 -1.11
N TYR A 124 -12.23 -6.83 -1.82
CA TYR A 124 -12.38 -6.15 -3.11
C TYR A 124 -11.72 -4.76 -3.09
N SER A 125 -11.00 -4.42 -4.16
CA SER A 125 -10.33 -3.13 -4.39
C SER A 125 -11.16 -1.93 -3.92
N ASP A 126 -12.45 -1.85 -4.26
CA ASP A 126 -13.40 -0.83 -3.79
C ASP A 126 -13.42 -0.62 -2.27
N THR A 127 -13.35 -1.71 -1.51
CA THR A 127 -13.36 -1.65 -0.04
C THR A 127 -12.09 -1.00 0.48
N VAL A 128 -10.94 -1.34 -0.10
CA VAL A 128 -9.64 -0.76 0.25
C VAL A 128 -9.62 0.73 -0.06
N ILE A 129 -10.16 1.11 -1.22
CA ILE A 129 -10.26 2.51 -1.66
C ILE A 129 -11.18 3.32 -0.75
N ARG A 130 -12.37 2.81 -0.40
CA ARG A 130 -13.28 3.49 0.54
C ARG A 130 -12.64 3.69 1.90
N VAL A 131 -11.83 2.73 2.35
CA VAL A 131 -11.10 2.82 3.62
C VAL A 131 -10.01 3.88 3.55
N LEU A 132 -9.23 3.91 2.47
CA LEU A 132 -8.22 4.95 2.23
C LEU A 132 -8.86 6.33 2.17
N ALA A 133 -9.97 6.49 1.44
CA ALA A 133 -10.74 7.72 1.39
C ALA A 133 -11.19 8.17 2.79
N ALA A 134 -11.76 7.27 3.60
CA ALA A 134 -12.15 7.61 4.97
C ALA A 134 -10.96 8.05 5.85
N ILE A 135 -9.78 7.45 5.66
CA ILE A 135 -8.55 7.82 6.35
C ILE A 135 -8.07 9.21 5.92
N LEU A 136 -7.99 9.47 4.61
CA LEU A 136 -7.58 10.78 4.07
C LEU A 136 -8.55 11.88 4.49
N LYS A 137 -9.86 11.58 4.52
CA LYS A 137 -10.89 12.51 4.99
C LYS A 137 -10.78 12.86 6.46
N SER A 138 -10.44 11.89 7.30
CA SER A 138 -10.41 12.08 8.76
C SER A 138 -9.07 12.62 9.29
N ARG A 139 -7.99 12.47 8.52
CA ARG A 139 -6.64 12.88 8.93
C ARG A 139 -6.20 14.16 8.26
N THR A 140 -6.31 15.26 8.99
CA THR A 140 -5.83 16.58 8.55
C THR A 140 -4.31 16.72 8.53
N THR A 141 -3.55 15.76 9.07
CA THR A 141 -2.08 15.82 9.08
C THR A 141 -1.44 15.36 7.78
N ILE A 142 -2.18 14.65 6.93
CA ILE A 142 -1.67 14.14 5.66
C ILE A 142 -1.59 15.30 4.68
N GLU A 143 -0.41 15.55 4.15
CA GLU A 143 -0.12 16.60 3.18
C GLU A 143 0.17 16.00 1.80
N GLN A 144 0.63 14.74 1.74
CA GLN A 144 1.01 14.07 0.50
C GLN A 144 0.48 12.63 0.46
N PHE A 145 -0.13 12.27 -0.67
CA PHE A 145 -0.58 10.91 -0.95
C PHE A 145 -0.21 10.51 -2.38
N ALA A 146 0.49 9.40 -2.55
CA ALA A 146 0.88 8.91 -3.87
C ALA A 146 0.49 7.45 -4.08
N MET A 147 -0.04 7.15 -5.26
CA MET A 147 -0.25 5.78 -5.75
C MET A 147 0.49 5.60 -7.07
N THR A 148 1.38 4.62 -7.12
CA THR A 148 2.22 4.40 -8.30
C THR A 148 2.27 2.93 -8.69
N LYS A 149 2.17 2.62 -9.98
CA LYS A 149 2.23 1.28 -10.55
C LYS A 149 1.33 0.26 -9.85
N CYS A 150 0.22 0.70 -9.27
CA CYS A 150 -0.70 -0.19 -8.57
C CYS A 150 -1.52 -0.99 -9.60
N ILE A 151 -1.66 -2.28 -9.35
CA ILE A 151 -2.36 -3.23 -10.21
C ILE A 151 -3.84 -3.22 -9.80
N ASN A 152 -4.74 -3.29 -10.78
CA ASN A 152 -6.18 -3.24 -10.57
C ASN A 152 -6.67 -1.96 -9.84
N PHE A 153 -5.98 -0.83 -10.08
CA PHE A 153 -6.37 0.50 -9.62
C PHE A 153 -6.90 1.32 -10.79
N LEU A 154 -8.20 1.64 -10.77
CA LEU A 154 -8.91 2.25 -11.88
C LEU A 154 -9.11 3.76 -11.68
N GLU A 155 -9.51 4.45 -12.75
CA GLU A 155 -9.79 5.90 -12.70
C GLU A 155 -10.91 6.23 -11.71
N GLU A 156 -11.97 5.43 -11.64
CA GLU A 156 -13.05 5.59 -10.66
C GLU A 156 -12.57 5.49 -9.20
N HIS A 157 -11.54 4.67 -8.95
CA HIS A 157 -10.93 4.58 -7.62
C HIS A 157 -10.16 5.86 -7.28
N TRP A 158 -9.46 6.43 -8.25
CA TRP A 158 -8.76 7.69 -8.09
C TRP A 158 -9.71 8.85 -7.81
N GLU A 159 -10.84 8.92 -8.53
CA GLU A 159 -11.88 9.93 -8.30
C GLU A 159 -12.38 9.89 -6.84
N VAL A 160 -12.67 8.69 -6.32
CA VAL A 160 -13.10 8.52 -4.92
C VAL A 160 -12.06 9.04 -3.92
N LEU A 161 -10.76 8.81 -4.17
CA LEU A 161 -9.70 9.30 -3.29
C LEU A 161 -9.54 10.83 -3.39
N CYS A 162 -9.71 11.40 -4.57
CA CYS A 162 -9.63 12.84 -4.82
C CYS A 162 -10.75 13.63 -4.14
N GLU A 163 -11.94 13.06 -3.98
CA GLU A 163 -13.07 13.70 -3.32
C GLU A 163 -13.00 13.65 -1.77
N ALA A 164 -12.09 12.86 -1.21
CA ALA A 164 -12.07 12.56 0.21
C ALA A 164 -11.41 13.62 1.12
N PRO A 165 -10.22 14.17 0.84
CA PRO A 165 -9.48 14.98 1.80
C PRO A 165 -10.10 16.38 2.04
N PRO A 166 -9.98 16.96 3.26
CA PRO A 166 -10.61 18.23 3.62
C PRO A 166 -9.85 19.51 3.18
N GLU A 167 -8.61 19.43 2.67
CA GLU A 167 -7.77 20.56 2.20
C GLU A 167 -6.85 20.13 1.02
N GLU A 168 -5.95 20.99 0.55
CA GLU A 168 -4.99 20.76 -0.57
C GLU A 168 -3.94 19.69 -0.23
N VAL A 169 -4.36 18.43 -0.09
CA VAL A 169 -3.45 17.27 -0.10
C VAL A 169 -2.85 17.16 -1.49
N GLU A 170 -1.53 17.13 -1.58
CA GLU A 170 -0.83 16.87 -2.82
C GLU A 170 -1.01 15.38 -3.16
N MET A 171 -1.77 15.12 -4.22
CA MET A 171 -2.14 13.79 -4.65
C MET A 171 -1.46 13.45 -5.99
N TYR A 172 -0.82 12.29 -6.06
CA TYR A 172 -0.16 11.80 -7.27
C TYR A 172 -0.62 10.38 -7.66
N TRP A 173 -0.91 10.21 -8.96
CA TRP A 173 -1.13 8.91 -9.59
C TRP A 173 -0.44 8.87 -10.96
N ASP A 174 0.33 7.81 -11.23
CA ASP A 174 1.09 7.65 -12.47
C ASP A 174 0.26 7.14 -13.67
N LYS A 175 -1.04 6.87 -13.49
CA LYS A 175 -1.99 6.43 -14.53
C LYS A 175 -1.62 5.16 -15.30
N ASP A 176 -0.54 4.50 -14.96
CA ASP A 176 -0.14 3.22 -15.53
C ASP A 176 -1.05 2.12 -14.95
N VAL A 177 -2.24 1.95 -15.54
CA VAL A 177 -3.15 0.88 -15.18
C VAL A 177 -2.57 -0.44 -15.70
N TYR A 178 -1.96 -1.22 -14.81
CA TYR A 178 -1.70 -2.62 -15.06
C TYR A 178 -2.94 -3.40 -14.63
N VAL A 179 -3.79 -3.77 -15.58
CA VAL A 179 -4.84 -4.77 -15.37
C VAL A 179 -4.22 -6.11 -15.73
N VAL A 180 -4.21 -7.07 -14.81
CA VAL A 180 -3.89 -8.45 -15.19
C VAL A 180 -5.10 -8.97 -15.94
N GLU A 181 -5.02 -9.03 -17.27
CA GLU A 181 -5.98 -9.79 -18.06
C GLU A 181 -6.00 -11.21 -17.49
N SER A 182 -7.19 -11.68 -17.14
CA SER A 182 -7.39 -13.08 -16.77
C SER A 182 -6.81 -13.90 -17.92
N SER A 183 -5.80 -14.73 -17.66
CA SER A 183 -5.36 -15.69 -18.66
C SER A 183 -6.57 -16.54 -19.02
N GLU A 184 -7.06 -16.42 -20.25
CA GLU A 184 -8.04 -17.31 -20.86
C GLU A 184 -7.40 -18.71 -21.06
N ASP A 185 -7.03 -19.35 -19.95
CA ASP A 185 -6.61 -20.75 -19.88
C ASP A 185 -7.48 -21.43 -18.81
N ASP A 186 -8.80 -21.37 -18.99
CA ASP A 186 -9.69 -22.44 -18.54
C ASP A 186 -9.72 -23.48 -19.67
N ASP A 187 -8.67 -24.32 -19.68
CA ASP A 187 -8.51 -25.44 -20.61
C ASP A 187 -9.59 -26.52 -20.39
N GLU A 188 -10.09 -27.00 -21.54
CA GLU A 188 -10.55 -28.38 -21.80
C GLU A 188 -11.69 -28.98 -20.95
N ASP A 189 -12.92 -28.88 -21.48
CA ASP A 189 -13.85 -30.01 -21.46
C ASP A 189 -13.94 -30.67 -22.84
N SER A 190 -13.28 -31.81 -22.92
CA SER A 190 -13.10 -32.70 -24.06
C SER A 190 -14.38 -33.46 -24.47
N LEU A 191 -14.79 -33.26 -25.73
CA LEU A 191 -15.00 -34.32 -26.74
C LEU A 191 -15.89 -35.53 -26.37
N TRP A 192 -17.19 -35.50 -26.71
CA TRP A 192 -18.01 -36.58 -27.31
C TRP A 192 -19.30 -35.90 -27.83
N THR A 193 -19.67 -35.88 -29.11
CA THR A 193 -20.11 -37.03 -29.91
C THR A 193 -19.99 -36.79 -31.43
N MET A 194 -19.30 -37.74 -32.06
CA MET A 194 -19.44 -38.32 -33.41
C MET A 194 -20.43 -37.72 -34.43
N THR A 195 -19.82 -37.38 -35.58
CA THR A 195 -20.17 -37.68 -36.98
C THR A 195 -21.49 -38.39 -37.34
N ILE A 196 -22.11 -37.90 -38.44
CA ILE A 196 -22.81 -38.55 -39.59
C ILE A 196 -23.80 -37.49 -40.12
N SER A 197 -23.97 -37.14 -41.40
CA SER A 197 -23.43 -37.56 -42.70
C SER A 197 -23.93 -36.55 -43.74
N ASP A 198 -23.16 -36.36 -44.81
CA ASP A 198 -23.63 -35.78 -46.07
C ASP A 198 -24.90 -36.48 -46.58
N ARG A 199 -25.87 -35.68 -47.03
CA ARG A 199 -26.65 -35.90 -48.25
C ARG A 199 -27.37 -34.64 -48.71
#